data_AF-A0A352VC04-F1
#
_entry.id   AF-A0A352VC04-F1
#
_cell.length_a   1.000
_cell.length_b   1.000
_cell.length_c   1.000
_cell.angle_alpha   90.00
_cell.angle_beta   90.00
_cell.angle_gamma   90.00
#
_symmetry.space_group_name_H-M   'P 1'
#
loop_
_entity.id
_entity.type
_entity.pdbx_description
1 polymer ?
#
loop_
_entity_poly.entity_id
_entity_poly.type
_entity_poly.pdbx_seq_one_letter_code
_entity_poly.pdbx_strand_id
1 'polypeptide(L)'
;MEKNKSKLFIFALFFTVIILSAGFISATQSVVNLGTAGDFVILSKAGVSTTGTTAITGNIGISPIDSTAITGFGLIMDSTNVFSTSSLVTGKLYAANYAVPTPSNMGTAISDMETA
;
A
#
# COMPACT_ATOMS: atom_id res chain seq x y z
N MET A 1 -9.62 55.10 -49.57
CA MET A 1 -10.23 54.73 -48.26
C MET A 1 -9.93 53.28 -47.86
N GLU A 2 -8.79 52.70 -48.28
CA GLU A 2 -8.56 51.24 -48.20
C GLU A 2 -7.31 50.86 -47.37
N LYS A 3 -6.42 51.81 -47.08
CA LYS A 3 -5.11 51.55 -46.44
C LYS A 3 -5.18 51.26 -44.93
N ASN A 4 -6.32 51.52 -44.28
CA ASN A 4 -6.49 51.40 -42.83
C ASN A 4 -7.23 50.12 -42.41
N LYS A 5 -7.85 49.41 -43.36
CA LYS A 5 -8.53 48.14 -43.10
C LYS A 5 -7.51 47.02 -42.86
N SER A 6 -6.43 46.96 -43.64
CA SER A 6 -5.37 45.96 -43.48
C SER A 6 -4.62 46.08 -42.15
N LYS A 7 -4.37 47.30 -41.65
CA LYS A 7 -3.77 47.52 -40.32
C LYS A 7 -4.71 47.13 -39.18
N LEU A 8 -6.03 47.33 -39.35
CA LEU A 8 -7.05 46.92 -38.39
C LEU A 8 -7.25 45.40 -38.38
N PHE A 9 -7.11 44.74 -39.53
CA PHE A 9 -7.14 43.27 -39.65
C PHE A 9 -5.87 42.60 -39.12
N ILE A 10 -4.69 43.19 -39.33
CA ILE A 10 -3.44 42.69 -38.76
C ILE A 10 -3.45 42.87 -37.24
N PHE A 11 -3.98 43.97 -36.71
CA PHE A 11 -4.12 44.16 -35.27
C PHE A 11 -5.18 43.23 -34.62
N ALA A 12 -6.27 42.91 -35.33
CA ALA A 12 -7.27 41.93 -34.89
C ALA A 12 -6.77 40.47 -34.95
N LEU A 13 -5.87 40.16 -35.88
CA LEU A 13 -5.21 38.86 -35.97
C LEU A 13 -4.12 38.67 -34.89
N PHE A 14 -3.57 39.77 -34.35
CA PHE A 14 -2.69 39.75 -33.18
C PHE A 14 -3.44 39.70 -31.83
N PHE A 15 -4.77 39.83 -31.83
CA PHE A 15 -5.57 39.81 -30.59
C PHE A 15 -6.15 38.42 -30.24
N THR A 16 -5.85 37.38 -31.02
CA THR A 16 -6.47 36.04 -30.87
C THR A 16 -5.55 34.96 -30.32
N VAL A 17 -4.31 35.27 -29.93
CA VAL A 17 -3.36 34.25 -29.46
C VAL A 17 -2.75 34.63 -28.12
N ILE A 18 -3.59 34.66 -27.09
CA ILE A 18 -3.14 34.30 -25.74
C ILE A 18 -4.19 33.32 -25.21
N ILE A 19 -4.19 32.11 -25.76
CA ILE A 19 -4.74 30.97 -25.06
C ILE A 19 -3.74 30.72 -23.94
N LEU A 20 -4.07 31.23 -22.75
CA LEU A 20 -3.38 30.89 -21.52
C LEU A 20 -3.48 29.37 -21.38
N SER A 21 -2.42 28.65 -21.74
CA SER A 21 -2.26 27.27 -21.32
C SER A 21 -2.04 27.31 -19.82
N ALA A 22 -3.14 27.38 -19.06
CA ALA A 22 -3.12 26.98 -17.67
C ALA A 22 -2.77 25.49 -17.70
N GLY A 23 -1.47 25.19 -17.63
CA GLY A 23 -1.03 23.83 -17.37
C GLY A 23 -1.74 23.42 -16.09
N PHE A 24 -2.61 22.42 -16.18
CA PHE A 24 -3.08 21.75 -14.99
C PHE A 24 -1.81 21.23 -14.30
N ILE A 25 -1.38 21.89 -13.23
CA ILE A 25 -0.48 21.26 -12.26
C ILE A 25 -1.31 20.14 -11.66
N SER A 26 -1.23 18.96 -12.28
CA SER A 26 -1.71 17.74 -11.66
C SER A 26 -0.96 17.67 -10.33
N ALA A 27 -1.64 17.95 -9.23
CA ALA A 27 -1.10 17.72 -7.92
C ALA A 27 -0.83 16.22 -7.86
N THR A 28 0.43 15.82 -8.00
CA THR A 28 0.81 14.44 -7.86
C THR A 28 0.60 14.09 -6.40
N GLN A 29 -0.38 13.22 -6.13
CA GLN A 29 -0.60 12.68 -4.79
C GLN A 29 0.72 12.08 -4.30
N SER A 30 1.19 12.51 -3.12
CA SER A 30 2.37 11.90 -2.51
C SER A 30 2.09 10.41 -2.27
N VAL A 31 3.09 9.57 -2.53
CA VAL A 31 3.02 8.14 -2.21
C VAL A 31 2.84 7.98 -0.70
N VAL A 32 1.96 7.06 -0.30
CA VAL A 32 1.81 6.64 1.09
C VAL A 32 2.96 5.70 1.44
N ASN A 33 3.78 6.07 2.42
CA ASN A 33 4.86 5.22 2.89
C ASN A 33 4.35 4.23 3.94
N LEU A 34 4.33 2.95 3.58
CA LEU A 34 3.84 1.88 4.47
C LEU A 34 4.87 1.45 5.53
N GLY A 35 6.11 1.94 5.46
CA GLY A 35 7.18 1.46 6.34
C GLY A 35 7.33 -0.06 6.31
N THR A 36 7.48 -0.68 7.47
CA THR A 36 7.57 -2.14 7.64
C THR A 36 6.24 -2.87 7.42
N ALA A 37 5.10 -2.17 7.40
CA ALA A 37 3.83 -2.78 7.01
C ALA A 37 3.85 -3.24 5.54
N GLY A 38 4.68 -2.63 4.70
CA GLY A 38 4.87 -3.01 3.30
C GLY A 38 5.49 -4.41 3.09
N ASP A 39 6.06 -5.02 4.12
CA ASP A 39 6.65 -6.37 4.05
C ASP A 39 5.58 -7.49 4.12
N PHE A 40 4.32 -7.13 4.34
CA PHE A 40 3.19 -8.03 4.56
C PHE A 40 2.12 -7.83 3.48
N VAL A 41 1.63 -8.93 2.92
CA VAL A 41 0.46 -8.89 2.02
C VAL A 41 -0.85 -8.85 2.79
N ILE A 42 -0.83 -9.40 4.02
CA ILE A 42 -1.94 -9.31 4.97
C ILE A 42 -1.36 -8.95 6.33
N LEU A 43 -1.83 -7.83 6.90
CA LEU A 43 -1.47 -7.38 8.24
C LEU A 43 -2.77 -7.06 9.01
N SER A 44 -2.95 -7.64 10.20
CA SER A 44 -4.21 -7.51 10.97
C SER A 44 -3.99 -7.44 12.47
N LYS A 45 -4.82 -6.65 13.17
CA LYS A 45 -4.81 -6.59 14.64
C LYS A 45 -5.68 -7.65 15.32
N ALA A 46 -6.67 -8.19 14.61
CA ALA A 46 -7.75 -8.99 15.20
C ALA A 46 -7.80 -10.45 14.71
N GLY A 47 -6.99 -10.82 13.72
CA GLY A 47 -6.91 -12.18 13.19
C GLY A 47 -7.13 -12.26 11.68
N VAL A 48 -6.97 -13.47 11.15
CA VAL A 48 -7.15 -13.81 9.73
C VAL A 48 -7.71 -15.23 9.64
N SER A 49 -8.77 -15.45 8.87
CA SER A 49 -9.39 -16.76 8.73
C SER A 49 -9.56 -17.16 7.28
N THR A 50 -9.57 -18.47 7.03
CA THR A 50 -9.97 -19.04 5.74
C THR A 50 -10.78 -20.33 5.94
N THR A 51 -11.67 -20.63 4.99
CA THR A 51 -12.59 -21.78 5.03
C THR A 51 -12.62 -22.57 3.71
N GLY A 52 -11.85 -22.17 2.71
CA GLY A 52 -11.91 -22.72 1.35
C GLY A 52 -10.58 -22.66 0.60
N THR A 53 -10.64 -22.82 -0.72
CA THR A 53 -9.44 -22.75 -1.58
C THR A 53 -8.77 -21.38 -1.42
N THR A 54 -7.53 -21.39 -0.95
CA THR A 54 -6.75 -20.18 -0.64
C THR A 54 -5.34 -20.35 -1.16
N ALA A 55 -4.82 -19.31 -1.80
CA ALA A 55 -3.44 -19.23 -2.23
C ALA A 55 -2.94 -17.80 -2.00
N ILE A 56 -2.02 -17.63 -1.05
CA ILE A 56 -1.42 -16.34 -0.70
C ILE A 56 0.04 -16.35 -1.12
N THR A 57 0.49 -15.27 -1.76
CA THR A 57 1.92 -15.04 -2.05
C THR A 57 2.36 -13.80 -1.29
N GLY A 58 3.28 -13.97 -0.35
CA GLY A 58 3.69 -12.92 0.59
C GLY A 58 3.43 -13.28 2.05
N ASN A 59 3.92 -12.44 2.95
CA ASN A 59 3.85 -12.69 4.38
C ASN A 59 2.51 -12.27 4.99
N ILE A 60 2.09 -13.02 6.01
CA ILE A 60 0.93 -12.69 6.84
C ILE A 60 1.44 -12.31 8.23
N GLY A 61 0.94 -11.22 8.77
CA GLY A 61 1.31 -10.74 10.09
C GLY A 61 0.07 -10.42 10.94
N ILE A 62 0.08 -10.84 12.20
CA ILE A 62 -0.93 -10.40 13.17
C ILE A 62 -0.31 -9.91 14.48
N SER A 63 -0.85 -8.82 15.02
CA SER A 63 -0.46 -8.26 16.32
C SER A 63 -1.43 -7.15 16.75
N PRO A 64 -1.80 -7.02 18.03
CA PRO A 64 -1.24 -7.71 19.20
C PRO A 64 -1.83 -9.10 19.47
N ILE A 65 -2.81 -9.52 18.70
CA ILE A 65 -3.44 -10.83 18.89
C ILE A 65 -2.47 -11.99 18.56
N ASP A 66 -2.67 -13.12 19.23
CA ASP A 66 -1.83 -14.29 19.11
C ASP A 66 -2.17 -15.15 17.87
N SER A 67 -1.29 -16.12 17.58
CA SER A 67 -1.41 -17.04 16.45
C SER A 67 -2.69 -17.86 16.41
N THR A 68 -3.43 -17.99 17.51
CA THR A 68 -4.69 -18.76 17.55
C THR A 68 -5.79 -18.07 16.73
N ALA A 69 -5.66 -16.77 16.49
CA ALA A 69 -6.55 -16.01 15.62
C ALA A 69 -6.26 -16.18 14.11
N ILE A 70 -5.22 -16.94 13.75
CA ILE A 70 -4.98 -17.38 12.37
C ILE A 70 -5.64 -18.75 12.18
N THR A 71 -6.88 -18.76 11.68
CA THR A 71 -7.72 -19.96 11.63
C THR A 71 -7.87 -20.50 10.21
N GLY A 72 -7.90 -21.83 10.06
CA GLY A 72 -8.06 -22.50 8.77
C GLY A 72 -6.80 -22.60 7.90
N PHE A 73 -5.66 -22.08 8.35
CA PHE A 73 -4.39 -22.12 7.61
C PHE A 73 -3.55 -23.37 7.86
N GLY A 74 -3.88 -24.19 8.87
CA GLY A 74 -3.08 -25.39 9.19
C GLY A 74 -1.62 -25.05 9.51
N LEU A 75 -1.41 -24.16 10.48
CA LEU A 75 -0.08 -23.62 10.79
C LEU A 75 0.90 -24.69 11.26
N ILE A 76 2.10 -24.67 10.69
CA ILE A 76 3.23 -25.48 11.11
C ILE A 76 4.32 -24.53 11.63
N MET A 77 4.60 -24.61 12.93
CA MET A 77 5.64 -23.81 13.55
C MET A 77 7.01 -24.21 13.01
N ASP A 78 7.82 -23.24 12.60
CA ASP A 78 9.23 -23.50 12.27
C ASP A 78 10.04 -23.85 13.53
N SER A 79 11.16 -24.55 13.33
CA SER A 79 12.11 -24.93 14.39
C SER A 79 12.60 -23.77 15.27
N THR A 80 12.62 -22.55 14.74
CA THR A 80 13.03 -21.34 15.48
C THR A 80 11.91 -20.72 16.31
N ASN A 81 10.67 -21.16 16.14
CA ASN A 81 9.47 -20.57 16.73
C ASN A 81 9.23 -19.07 16.41
N VAL A 82 9.95 -18.48 15.45
CA VAL A 82 9.80 -17.05 15.10
C VAL A 82 8.72 -16.81 14.02
N PHE A 83 8.41 -17.82 13.21
CA PHE A 83 7.34 -17.77 12.20
C PHE A 83 6.75 -19.16 11.99
N SER A 84 5.52 -19.22 11.49
CA SER A 84 4.91 -20.46 11.00
C SER A 84 4.78 -20.47 9.49
N THR A 85 4.55 -21.66 8.95
CA THR A 85 4.29 -21.91 7.53
C THR A 85 2.92 -22.55 7.34
N SER A 86 2.42 -22.52 6.11
CA SER A 86 1.17 -23.13 5.69
C SER A 86 1.28 -23.58 4.23
N SER A 87 0.63 -24.67 3.86
CA SER A 87 0.54 -25.10 2.45
C SER A 87 -0.24 -24.11 1.56
N LEU A 88 -1.00 -23.19 2.17
CA LEU A 88 -1.82 -22.19 1.48
C LEU A 88 -1.06 -20.86 1.27
N VAL A 89 0.16 -20.74 1.82
CA VAL A 89 0.91 -19.48 1.86
C VAL A 89 2.32 -19.72 1.31
N THR A 90 2.62 -19.08 0.18
CA THR A 90 3.99 -18.92 -0.32
C THR A 90 4.60 -17.71 0.38
N GLY A 91 5.04 -17.92 1.62
CA GLY A 91 5.51 -16.87 2.53
C GLY A 91 5.56 -17.37 3.97
N LYS A 92 5.71 -16.43 4.91
CA LYS A 92 5.75 -16.72 6.35
C LYS A 92 4.57 -16.07 7.06
N LEU A 93 4.10 -16.74 8.10
CA LEU A 93 3.11 -16.20 9.01
C LEU A 93 3.78 -15.81 10.33
N TYR A 94 3.48 -14.61 10.80
CA TYR A 94 4.05 -14.01 12.01
C TYR A 94 2.94 -13.61 12.97
N ALA A 95 3.14 -13.86 14.25
CA ALA A 95 2.17 -13.54 15.29
C ALA A 95 2.85 -12.96 16.54
N ALA A 96 2.11 -12.20 17.33
CA ALA A 96 2.64 -11.49 18.50
C ALA A 96 3.17 -12.40 19.62
N ASN A 97 2.72 -13.65 19.69
CA ASN A 97 3.15 -14.64 20.69
C ASN A 97 4.31 -15.53 20.22
N TYR A 98 4.90 -15.26 19.06
CA TYR A 98 6.06 -16.00 18.55
C TYR A 98 7.37 -15.56 19.22
N ALA A 99 8.43 -16.34 19.01
CA ALA A 99 9.73 -16.06 19.60
C ALA A 99 10.32 -14.74 19.09
N VAL A 100 11.20 -14.13 19.90
CA VAL A 100 11.95 -12.92 19.55
C VAL A 100 12.78 -13.16 18.28
N PRO A 101 12.81 -12.22 17.31
CA PRO A 101 12.37 -10.82 17.39
C PRO A 101 10.94 -10.53 16.91
N THR A 102 10.14 -11.55 16.60
CA THR A 102 8.83 -11.37 15.94
C THR A 102 7.87 -10.41 16.64
N PRO A 103 7.68 -10.45 17.98
CA PRO A 103 6.74 -9.54 18.65
C PRO A 103 7.08 -8.06 18.44
N SER A 104 8.35 -7.70 18.50
CA SER A 104 8.82 -6.31 18.29
C SER A 104 8.64 -5.86 16.84
N ASN A 105 8.98 -6.74 15.89
CA ASN A 105 8.84 -6.46 14.47
C ASN A 105 7.36 -6.27 14.11
N MET A 106 6.49 -7.14 14.63
CA MET A 106 5.05 -7.04 14.40
C MET A 106 4.44 -5.79 15.04
N GLY A 107 4.90 -5.39 16.23
CA GLY A 107 4.48 -4.12 16.83
C GLY A 107 4.84 -2.92 15.95
N THR A 108 6.05 -2.91 15.39
CA THR A 108 6.51 -1.87 14.47
C THR A 108 5.67 -1.84 13.20
N ALA A 109 5.42 -2.99 12.57
CA ALA A 109 4.58 -3.08 11.37
C ALA A 109 3.16 -2.56 11.61
N ILE A 110 2.56 -2.83 12.77
CA ILE A 110 1.24 -2.29 13.12
C ILE A 110 1.29 -0.78 13.31
N SER A 111 2.31 -0.23 13.97
CA SER A 111 2.45 1.23 14.11
C SER A 111 2.67 1.92 12.77
N ASP A 112 3.44 1.33 11.86
CA ASP A 112 3.64 1.86 10.51
C ASP A 112 2.34 1.82 9.70
N MET A 113 1.55 0.74 9.82
CA MET A 113 0.22 0.62 9.22
C MET A 113 -0.77 1.68 9.75
N GLU A 114 -0.71 2.00 11.04
CA GLU A 114 -1.56 3.04 11.64
C GLU A 114 -1.15 4.45 11.21
N THR A 115 0.12 4.63 10.83
CA THR A 115 0.66 5.92 10.38
C THR A 115 0.36 6.19 8.91
N ALA A 116 0.33 5.13 8.10
CA ALA A 116 0.03 5.17 6.66
C ALA A 116 -1.43 5.55 6.37
#